data_AF-M7XGV7-F1
#
_entry.id   AF-M7XGV7-F1
#
_cell.length_a   1.000
_cell.length_b   1.000
_cell.length_c   1.000
_cell.angle_alpha   90.00
_cell.angle_beta   90.00
_cell.angle_gamma   90.00
#
_symmetry.space_group_name_H-M   'P 1'
#
loop_
_entity.id
_entity.type
_entity.pdbx_description
1 polymer ?
#
loop_
_entity_poly.entity_id
_entity_poly.type
_entity_poly.pdbx_seq_one_letter_code
_entity_poly.pdbx_strand_id
1 'polypeptide(L)'
;MAPTTQKEAASRKGDYDAVRRDIASILKQPDYDDGSIGPVLVRLAWHASGTYDKESNTGGSNGAGMRYECEGGDPANAGLEHARRFLEPIKEKHPWITYADLWTLAGVTAIKEMGGPECAWKPGRTDFVDDSKCPPRGRLPDGALAADHLRHVFYRMGFNDQEIVALAGAHSMGRCHSDRSGFEGPWSVTPTKFSNQYYKLTKFKWEKKPWQGPIQFKNEDLGEVDDAPYRYGAHRGQGVPPLRQEVRRGPRGVLRRLCKGVCEADRAGRRARRQVRECADVLAGGGRQEGAGGQE
;
A
#
# COMPACT_ATOMS: atom_id res chain seq x y z
N MET A 1 31.66 -14.65 34.20
CA MET A 1 31.85 -14.26 32.78
C MET A 1 30.51 -13.75 32.27
N ALA A 2 30.43 -12.45 31.95
CA ALA A 2 29.22 -11.87 31.36
C ALA A 2 29.06 -12.38 29.92
N PRO A 3 27.83 -12.73 29.46
CA PRO A 3 27.62 -13.16 28.10
C PRO A 3 27.89 -11.98 27.16
N THR A 4 28.88 -12.15 26.29
CA THR A 4 29.19 -11.20 25.22
C THR A 4 28.06 -11.28 24.21
N THR A 5 27.16 -10.29 24.20
CA THR A 5 26.15 -10.18 23.15
C THR A 5 26.89 -9.90 21.84
N GLN A 6 27.04 -10.93 20.99
CA GLN A 6 27.55 -10.72 19.65
C GLN A 6 26.59 -9.78 18.93
N LYS A 7 27.06 -8.56 18.63
CA LYS A 7 26.35 -7.64 17.76
C LYS A 7 26.28 -8.31 16.39
N GLU A 8 25.11 -8.85 16.04
CA GLU A 8 24.92 -9.51 14.74
C GLU A 8 25.42 -8.61 13.60
N ALA A 9 26.26 -9.17 12.74
CA ALA A 9 26.91 -8.42 11.69
C ALA A 9 25.89 -7.84 10.69
N ALA A 10 26.14 -6.62 10.20
CA ALA A 10 25.39 -6.01 9.11
C ALA A 10 25.37 -6.92 7.88
N SER A 11 24.24 -6.98 7.16
CA SER A 11 24.15 -7.81 5.95
C SER A 11 25.01 -7.26 4.81
N ARG A 12 25.38 -8.14 3.88
CA ARG A 12 26.08 -7.73 2.65
C ARG A 12 25.12 -6.96 1.75
N LYS A 13 25.65 -6.00 0.98
CA LYS A 13 24.85 -5.25 0.01
C LYS A 13 24.10 -6.19 -0.93
N GLY A 14 22.78 -6.02 -1.02
CA GLY A 14 21.90 -6.85 -1.86
C GLY A 14 21.36 -8.11 -1.17
N ASP A 15 21.73 -8.38 0.08
CA ASP A 15 21.13 -9.46 0.88
C ASP A 15 19.78 -9.03 1.44
N TYR A 16 18.78 -8.93 0.57
CA TYR A 16 17.42 -8.55 0.94
C TYR A 16 16.75 -9.60 1.84
N ASP A 17 17.19 -10.86 1.81
CA ASP A 17 16.63 -11.90 2.67
C ASP A 17 17.05 -11.72 4.13
N ALA A 18 18.28 -11.25 4.39
CA ALA A 18 18.68 -10.82 5.72
C ALA A 18 17.81 -9.66 6.23
N VAL A 19 17.54 -8.66 5.38
CA VAL A 19 16.67 -7.54 5.74
C VAL A 19 15.24 -8.03 6.05
N ARG A 20 14.70 -8.99 5.28
CA ARG A 20 13.38 -9.59 5.56
C ARG A 20 13.34 -10.28 6.92
N ARG A 21 14.38 -11.06 7.28
CA ARG A 21 14.45 -11.73 8.58
C ARG A 21 14.46 -10.74 9.73
N ASP A 22 15.20 -9.65 9.58
CA ASP A 22 15.27 -8.59 10.59
C ASP A 22 13.97 -7.76 10.68
N ILE A 23 13.25 -7.57 9.57
CA ILE A 23 11.89 -7.00 9.61
C ILE A 23 10.94 -7.94 10.34
N ALA A 24 10.99 -9.24 10.03
CA ALA A 24 10.11 -10.24 10.64
C ALA A 24 10.30 -10.33 12.16
N SER A 25 11.54 -10.19 12.63
CA SER A 25 11.88 -10.28 14.06
C SER A 25 11.29 -9.14 14.91
N ILE A 26 10.99 -7.98 14.30
CA ILE A 26 10.42 -6.81 15.01
C ILE A 26 8.89 -6.71 14.91
N LEU A 27 8.21 -7.62 14.19
CA LEU A 27 6.77 -7.49 13.95
C LEU A 27 5.91 -7.62 15.20
N LYS A 28 6.34 -8.41 16.19
CA LYS A 28 5.63 -8.57 17.46
C LYS A 28 6.01 -7.43 18.39
N GLN A 29 5.03 -6.62 18.77
CA GLN A 29 5.19 -5.46 19.65
C GLN A 29 3.99 -5.45 20.61
N PRO A 30 4.07 -6.12 21.79
CA PRO A 30 2.94 -6.29 22.70
C PRO A 30 2.27 -4.97 23.11
N ASP A 31 3.04 -3.88 23.17
CA ASP A 31 2.58 -2.57 23.61
C ASP A 31 2.09 -1.67 22.44
N TYR A 32 2.05 -2.19 21.21
CA TYR A 32 1.59 -1.44 20.03
C TYR A 32 0.37 -2.11 19.39
N ASP A 33 -0.74 -1.36 19.35
CA ASP A 33 -2.03 -1.78 18.79
C ASP A 33 -2.40 -3.21 19.24
N ASP A 34 -2.64 -4.11 18.29
CA ASP A 34 -3.06 -5.50 18.51
C ASP A 34 -1.88 -6.45 18.78
N GLY A 35 -0.83 -5.94 19.44
CA GLY A 35 0.41 -6.67 19.73
C GLY A 35 1.35 -6.81 18.52
N SER A 36 1.13 -6.05 17.44
CA SER A 36 1.96 -6.14 16.24
C SER A 36 1.99 -4.84 15.41
N ILE A 37 3.18 -4.54 14.86
CA ILE A 37 3.37 -3.45 13.90
C ILE A 37 3.13 -3.87 12.45
N GLY A 38 2.81 -5.13 12.19
CA GLY A 38 2.57 -5.65 10.84
C GLY A 38 1.59 -4.79 10.03
N PRO A 39 0.39 -4.46 10.54
CA PRO A 39 -0.57 -3.63 9.82
C PRO A 39 -0.06 -2.22 9.50
N VAL A 40 0.68 -1.58 10.42
CA VAL A 40 1.18 -0.21 10.17
C VAL A 40 2.32 -0.21 9.14
N LEU A 41 3.12 -1.28 9.04
CA LEU A 41 4.12 -1.44 7.97
C LEU A 41 3.46 -1.63 6.60
N VAL A 42 2.33 -2.34 6.53
CA VAL A 42 1.52 -2.45 5.31
C VAL A 42 0.96 -1.08 4.92
N ARG A 43 0.44 -0.31 5.88
CA ARG A 43 -0.03 1.06 5.65
C ARG A 43 1.10 1.96 5.15
N LEU A 44 2.29 1.93 5.76
CA LEU A 44 3.45 2.70 5.31
C LEU A 44 3.81 2.40 3.85
N ALA A 45 3.88 1.12 3.48
CA ALA A 45 4.18 0.71 2.11
C ALA A 45 3.11 1.15 1.11
N TRP A 46 1.83 1.07 1.50
CA TRP A 46 0.71 1.57 0.69
C TRP A 46 0.80 3.08 0.50
N HIS A 47 0.96 3.86 1.57
CA HIS A 47 1.02 5.32 1.52
C HIS A 47 2.24 5.82 0.74
N ALA A 48 3.40 5.18 0.91
CA ALA A 48 4.58 5.46 0.09
C ALA A 48 4.33 5.22 -1.41
N SER A 49 3.41 4.33 -1.77
CA SER A 49 3.04 4.03 -3.15
C SER A 49 1.83 4.83 -3.65
N GLY A 50 0.98 5.29 -2.74
CA GLY A 50 -0.36 5.82 -2.98
C GLY A 50 -0.38 7.20 -3.65
N THR A 51 0.75 7.92 -3.59
CA THR A 51 0.90 9.25 -4.20
C THR A 51 1.16 9.21 -5.71
N TYR A 52 1.25 8.01 -6.29
CA TYR A 52 1.52 7.83 -7.72
C TYR A 52 0.44 8.47 -8.60
N ASP A 53 0.91 9.08 -9.68
CA ASP A 53 0.10 9.60 -10.76
C ASP A 53 0.69 9.13 -12.09
N LYS A 54 -0.13 8.43 -12.89
CA LYS A 54 0.29 7.86 -14.17
C LYS A 54 0.51 8.93 -15.25
N GLU A 55 -0.15 10.08 -15.16
CA GLU A 55 -0.09 11.13 -16.19
C GLU A 55 1.18 11.96 -16.02
N SER A 56 1.42 12.48 -14.83
CA SER A 56 2.65 13.22 -14.52
C SER A 56 3.86 12.32 -14.27
N ASN A 57 3.65 11.02 -14.03
CA ASN A 57 4.67 10.06 -13.64
C ASN A 57 5.46 10.50 -12.37
N THR A 58 4.75 11.15 -11.44
CA THR A 58 5.29 11.63 -10.16
C THR A 58 4.69 10.85 -8.98
N GLY A 59 5.34 10.96 -7.82
CA GLY A 59 4.96 10.21 -6.62
C GLY A 59 5.22 8.70 -6.74
N GLY A 60 4.59 7.94 -5.85
CA GLY A 60 4.77 6.49 -5.74
C GLY A 60 6.01 6.10 -4.96
N SER A 61 6.32 4.81 -4.94
CA SER A 61 7.27 4.23 -3.96
C SER A 61 8.74 4.64 -4.10
N ASN A 62 9.11 5.44 -5.10
CA ASN A 62 10.46 6.00 -5.21
C ASN A 62 10.58 7.29 -4.38
N GLY A 63 11.76 7.52 -3.83
CA GLY A 63 12.14 8.78 -3.20
C GLY A 63 12.07 8.78 -1.67
N ALA A 64 11.27 7.89 -1.09
CA ALA A 64 10.96 7.89 0.34
C ALA A 64 10.57 9.30 0.82
N GLY A 65 9.67 9.96 0.07
CA GLY A 65 9.33 11.37 0.23
C GLY A 65 8.72 11.70 1.60
N MET A 66 8.09 10.72 2.25
CA MET A 66 7.65 10.80 3.65
C MET A 66 8.75 11.11 4.68
N ARG A 67 10.04 11.12 4.32
CA ARG A 67 11.13 11.65 5.17
C ARG A 67 11.13 13.19 5.27
N TYR A 68 10.45 13.86 4.34
CA TYR A 68 10.39 15.32 4.24
C TYR A 68 8.99 15.82 4.60
N GLU A 69 8.90 17.07 5.07
CA GLU A 69 7.64 17.66 5.54
C GLU A 69 6.57 17.73 4.44
N CYS A 70 6.98 17.94 3.19
CA CYS A 70 6.12 17.96 2.00
C CYS A 70 5.06 16.83 2.00
N GLU A 71 5.47 15.60 2.32
CA GLU A 71 4.68 14.36 2.26
C GLU A 71 4.54 13.73 3.66
N GLY A 72 5.59 13.78 4.48
CA GLY A 72 5.60 13.25 5.84
C GLY A 72 4.62 13.96 6.77
N GLY A 73 4.37 15.26 6.55
CA GLY A 73 3.39 16.06 7.28
C GLY A 73 2.02 16.17 6.61
N ASP A 74 1.75 15.42 5.53
CA ASP A 74 0.39 15.30 5.00
C ASP A 74 -0.51 14.63 6.07
N PRO A 75 -1.67 15.23 6.44
CA PRO A 75 -2.57 14.64 7.43
C PRO A 75 -2.97 13.19 7.13
N ALA A 76 -3.06 12.79 5.85
CA ALA A 76 -3.35 11.40 5.47
C ALA A 76 -2.26 10.41 5.93
N ASN A 77 -1.03 10.90 6.19
CA ASN A 77 0.11 10.13 6.66
C ASN A 77 0.29 10.16 8.18
N ALA A 78 -0.61 10.79 8.94
CA ALA A 78 -0.54 10.84 10.40
C ALA A 78 -0.39 9.44 11.02
N GLY A 79 0.54 9.29 11.96
CA GLY A 79 0.89 8.02 12.62
C GLY A 79 1.91 7.16 11.88
N LEU A 80 2.27 7.47 10.62
CA LEU A 80 3.29 6.70 9.88
C LEU A 80 4.72 6.97 10.36
N GLU A 81 4.95 8.04 11.11
CA GLU A 81 6.20 8.29 11.83
C GLU A 81 6.55 7.14 12.80
N HIS A 82 5.55 6.48 13.40
CA HIS A 82 5.78 5.29 14.22
C HIS A 82 6.34 4.14 13.39
N ALA A 83 5.72 3.84 12.23
CA ALA A 83 6.20 2.80 11.33
C ALA A 83 7.61 3.08 10.82
N ARG A 84 7.93 4.33 10.47
CA ARG A 84 9.29 4.74 10.09
C ARG A 84 10.27 4.51 11.25
N ARG A 85 9.92 4.95 12.46
CA ARG A 85 10.76 4.77 13.66
C ARG A 85 11.06 3.31 13.97
N PHE A 86 10.09 2.41 13.84
CA PHE A 86 10.33 0.97 14.02
C PHE A 86 11.33 0.40 13.02
N LEU A 87 11.44 0.98 11.82
CA LEU A 87 12.38 0.55 10.78
C LEU A 87 13.77 1.19 10.89
N GLU A 88 13.97 2.22 11.70
CA GLU A 88 15.28 2.88 11.86
C GLU A 88 16.39 1.92 12.33
N PRO A 89 16.19 1.06 13.36
CA PRO A 89 17.22 0.07 13.74
C PRO A 89 17.57 -0.90 12.61
N ILE A 90 16.61 -1.24 11.74
CA ILE A 90 16.84 -2.09 10.57
C ILE A 90 17.64 -1.34 9.51
N LYS A 91 17.33 -0.05 9.30
CA LYS A 91 18.09 0.83 8.40
C LYS A 91 19.54 1.02 8.87
N GLU A 92 19.75 1.19 10.17
CA GLU A 92 21.08 1.30 10.79
C GLU A 92 21.89 0.01 10.63
N LYS A 93 21.25 -1.15 10.82
CA LYS A 93 21.88 -2.47 10.62
C LYS A 93 22.21 -2.72 9.13
N HIS A 94 21.42 -2.17 8.20
CA HIS A 94 21.57 -2.35 6.75
C HIS A 94 21.69 -1.01 6.03
N PRO A 95 22.80 -0.25 6.21
CA PRO A 95 22.91 1.10 5.67
C PRO A 95 22.85 1.15 4.13
N TRP A 96 23.10 0.03 3.46
CA TRP A 96 23.09 -0.10 2.00
C TRP A 96 21.70 -0.11 1.36
N ILE A 97 20.63 -0.49 2.10
CA ILE A 97 19.26 -0.46 1.56
C ILE A 97 18.71 0.97 1.62
N THR A 98 18.03 1.40 0.57
CA THR A 98 17.32 2.69 0.54
C THR A 98 16.10 2.63 1.44
N TYR A 99 15.66 3.76 1.98
CA TYR A 99 14.40 3.84 2.72
C TYR A 99 13.22 3.42 1.83
N ALA A 100 13.25 3.80 0.55
CA ALA A 100 12.24 3.44 -0.43
C ALA A 100 12.10 1.91 -0.62
N ASP A 101 13.21 1.19 -0.74
CA ASP A 101 13.18 -0.28 -0.77
C ASP A 101 12.82 -0.85 0.60
N LEU A 102 13.35 -0.32 1.70
CA LEU A 102 13.08 -0.81 3.06
C LEU A 102 11.58 -0.75 3.41
N TRP A 103 10.90 0.38 3.17
CA TRP A 103 9.48 0.54 3.50
C TRP A 103 8.59 -0.39 2.68
N THR A 104 8.86 -0.55 1.39
CA THR A 104 8.08 -1.46 0.54
C THR A 104 8.38 -2.93 0.83
N LEU A 105 9.64 -3.26 1.17
CA LEU A 105 10.06 -4.59 1.62
C LEU A 105 9.38 -4.95 2.95
N ALA A 106 9.28 -3.98 3.86
CA ALA A 106 8.58 -4.15 5.12
C ALA A 106 7.10 -4.48 4.94
N GLY A 107 6.40 -3.76 4.06
CA GLY A 107 4.99 -4.05 3.76
C GLY A 107 4.77 -5.46 3.21
N VAL A 108 5.53 -5.90 2.20
CA VAL A 108 5.35 -7.25 1.64
C VAL A 108 5.78 -8.36 2.61
N THR A 109 6.74 -8.09 3.50
CA THR A 109 7.18 -9.03 4.53
C THR A 109 6.09 -9.16 5.60
N ALA A 110 5.54 -8.05 6.07
CA ALA A 110 4.43 -8.03 7.02
C ALA A 110 3.20 -8.78 6.48
N ILE A 111 2.85 -8.62 5.19
CA ILE A 111 1.75 -9.40 4.58
C ILE A 111 2.01 -10.90 4.69
N LYS A 112 3.23 -11.37 4.36
CA LYS A 112 3.60 -12.79 4.43
C LYS A 112 3.54 -13.32 5.86
N GLU A 113 4.12 -12.60 6.81
CA GLU A 113 4.18 -13.00 8.22
C GLU A 113 2.79 -12.99 8.90
N MET A 114 1.86 -12.14 8.45
CA MET A 114 0.46 -12.16 8.89
C MET A 114 -0.38 -13.25 8.21
N GLY A 115 0.25 -14.22 7.52
CA GLY A 115 -0.42 -15.35 6.85
C GLY A 115 -0.98 -15.02 5.46
N GLY A 116 -0.56 -13.90 4.88
CA GLY A 116 -0.92 -13.49 3.53
C GLY A 116 -0.08 -14.15 2.44
N PRO A 117 -0.42 -13.90 1.16
CA PRO A 117 0.36 -14.40 0.04
C PRO A 117 1.77 -13.81 -0.01
N GLU A 118 2.71 -14.58 -0.57
CA GLU A 118 4.01 -14.04 -0.96
C GLU A 118 3.86 -13.09 -2.14
N CYS A 119 4.33 -11.85 -1.95
CA CYS A 119 4.26 -10.81 -2.96
C CYS A 119 5.56 -10.69 -3.73
N ALA A 120 5.46 -10.75 -5.06
CA ALA A 120 6.61 -10.61 -5.96
C ALA A 120 7.19 -9.18 -5.88
N TRP A 121 8.17 -9.00 -5.01
CA TRP A 121 8.85 -7.73 -4.77
C TRP A 121 10.18 -7.67 -5.53
N LYS A 122 10.53 -6.49 -6.03
CA LYS A 122 11.81 -6.22 -6.68
C LYS A 122 12.46 -5.00 -6.04
N PRO A 123 13.78 -5.03 -5.83
CA PRO A 123 14.54 -3.88 -5.39
C PRO A 123 14.80 -2.89 -6.52
N GLY A 124 15.44 -1.77 -6.19
CA GLY A 124 15.94 -0.79 -7.14
C GLY A 124 15.33 0.60 -6.95
N ARG A 125 14.59 0.82 -5.86
CA ARG A 125 14.08 2.15 -5.55
C ARG A 125 15.19 3.02 -4.98
N THR A 126 15.16 4.29 -5.34
CA THR A 126 16.13 5.28 -4.88
C THR A 126 15.50 6.24 -3.90
N ASP A 127 16.26 6.69 -2.91
CA ASP A 127 15.84 7.78 -2.03
C ASP A 127 16.06 9.13 -2.73
N PHE A 128 15.19 10.10 -2.47
CA PHE A 128 15.45 11.48 -2.88
C PHE A 128 16.57 12.05 -2.01
N VAL A 129 17.29 13.02 -2.57
CA VAL A 129 18.32 13.76 -1.86
C VAL A 129 17.71 14.93 -1.07
N ASP A 130 16.64 15.52 -1.59
CA ASP A 130 15.86 16.63 -1.03
C ASP A 130 14.36 16.47 -1.35
N ASP A 131 13.56 17.48 -1.00
CA ASP A 131 12.11 17.50 -1.17
C ASP A 131 11.62 18.04 -2.54
N SER A 132 12.53 18.38 -3.47
CA SER A 132 12.19 18.97 -4.78
C SER A 132 11.32 18.08 -5.66
N LYS A 133 11.31 16.77 -5.39
CA LYS A 133 10.55 15.75 -6.13
C LYS A 133 9.37 15.19 -5.33
N CYS A 134 9.07 15.75 -4.16
CA CYS A 134 7.89 15.34 -3.41
C CYS A 134 6.62 15.60 -4.23
N PRO A 135 5.68 14.64 -4.25
CA PRO A 135 4.38 14.90 -4.84
C PRO A 135 3.60 15.94 -4.01
N PRO A 136 2.66 16.68 -4.61
CA PRO A 136 1.74 17.51 -3.85
C PRO A 136 0.87 16.67 -2.92
N ARG A 137 0.45 17.29 -1.82
CA ARG A 137 -0.49 16.70 -0.84
C ARG A 137 -1.86 16.41 -1.46
N GLY A 138 -2.65 15.57 -0.78
CA GLY A 138 -4.04 15.29 -1.17
C GLY A 138 -4.19 14.25 -2.29
N ARG A 139 -3.12 13.49 -2.59
CA ARG A 139 -3.18 12.39 -3.57
C ARG A 139 -3.72 11.08 -3.01
N LEU A 140 -3.88 10.96 -1.70
CA LEU A 140 -4.38 9.77 -1.02
C LEU A 140 -5.92 9.81 -0.88
N PRO A 141 -6.59 8.65 -0.83
CA PRO A 141 -8.04 8.59 -0.66
C PRO A 141 -8.48 9.12 0.71
N ASP A 142 -9.61 9.83 0.75
CA ASP A 142 -10.19 10.40 1.96
C ASP A 142 -11.30 9.48 2.47
N GLY A 143 -11.13 8.93 3.67
CA GLY A 143 -12.05 7.99 4.30
C GLY A 143 -13.48 8.50 4.49
N ALA A 144 -13.70 9.82 4.49
CA ALA A 144 -15.02 10.43 4.68
C ALA A 144 -15.83 10.55 3.37
N LEU A 145 -15.18 10.41 2.21
CA LEU A 145 -15.84 10.52 0.90
C LEU A 145 -16.44 9.19 0.45
N ALA A 146 -17.05 9.14 -0.74
CA ALA A 146 -17.76 7.96 -1.25
C ALA A 146 -17.00 7.25 -2.40
N ALA A 147 -17.63 6.25 -3.00
CA ALA A 147 -17.04 5.39 -4.02
C ALA A 147 -16.52 6.15 -5.26
N ASP A 148 -17.13 7.28 -5.62
CA ASP A 148 -16.69 8.08 -6.78
C ASP A 148 -15.33 8.74 -6.53
N HIS A 149 -15.10 9.24 -5.32
CA HIS A 149 -13.78 9.72 -4.89
C HIS A 149 -12.75 8.60 -4.93
N LEU A 150 -13.10 7.43 -4.42
CA LEU A 150 -12.22 6.27 -4.41
C LEU A 150 -11.80 5.89 -5.84
N ARG A 151 -12.75 5.82 -6.78
CA ARG A 151 -12.45 5.56 -8.19
C ARG A 151 -11.60 6.65 -8.81
N HIS A 152 -11.93 7.92 -8.58
CA HIS A 152 -11.16 9.06 -9.09
C HIS A 152 -9.67 8.95 -8.69
N VAL A 153 -9.39 8.70 -7.41
CA VAL A 153 -8.02 8.56 -6.89
C VAL A 153 -7.31 7.34 -7.50
N PHE A 154 -7.94 6.17 -7.51
CA PHE A 154 -7.27 4.95 -7.97
C PHE A 154 -7.15 4.86 -9.50
N TYR A 155 -8.07 5.45 -10.25
CA TYR A 155 -7.98 5.52 -11.71
C TYR A 155 -6.83 6.42 -12.17
N ARG A 156 -6.51 7.49 -11.42
CA ARG A 156 -5.28 8.28 -11.60
C ARG A 156 -4.02 7.42 -11.46
N MET A 157 -4.03 6.45 -10.55
CA MET A 157 -2.93 5.51 -10.36
C MET A 157 -2.87 4.41 -11.43
N GLY A 158 -3.94 4.26 -12.24
CA GLY A 158 -4.05 3.25 -13.29
C GLY A 158 -4.70 1.94 -12.86
N PHE A 159 -5.33 1.89 -11.68
CA PHE A 159 -6.07 0.71 -11.24
C PHE A 159 -7.48 0.67 -11.83
N ASN A 160 -8.01 -0.53 -12.03
CA ASN A 160 -9.43 -0.76 -12.33
C ASN A 160 -10.24 -1.12 -11.06
N ASP A 161 -11.56 -1.21 -11.19
CA ASP A 161 -12.47 -1.55 -10.08
C ASP A 161 -12.12 -2.87 -9.39
N GLN A 162 -11.72 -3.90 -10.15
CA GLN A 162 -11.33 -5.19 -9.58
C GLN A 162 -10.08 -5.08 -8.69
N GLU A 163 -9.11 -4.27 -9.11
CA GLU A 163 -7.87 -4.02 -8.37
C GLU A 163 -8.12 -3.14 -7.15
N ILE A 164 -9.02 -2.16 -7.24
CA ILE A 164 -9.47 -1.35 -6.09
C ILE A 164 -10.11 -2.25 -5.03
N VAL A 165 -11.03 -3.14 -5.44
CA VAL A 165 -11.67 -4.09 -4.52
C VAL A 165 -10.65 -5.01 -3.89
N ALA A 166 -9.69 -5.52 -4.68
CA ALA A 166 -8.61 -6.33 -4.14
C ALA A 166 -7.80 -5.57 -3.09
N LEU A 167 -7.34 -4.35 -3.40
CA LEU A 167 -6.55 -3.51 -2.49
C LEU A 167 -7.29 -3.17 -1.19
N ALA A 168 -8.61 -2.92 -1.28
CA ALA A 168 -9.44 -2.68 -0.10
C ALA A 168 -9.43 -3.87 0.89
N GLY A 169 -9.10 -5.08 0.43
CA GLY A 169 -8.93 -6.25 1.30
C GLY A 169 -7.78 -6.13 2.30
N ALA A 170 -6.84 -5.19 2.13
CA ALA A 170 -5.82 -4.90 3.14
C ALA A 170 -6.43 -4.44 4.48
N HIS A 171 -7.63 -3.86 4.44
CA HIS A 171 -8.45 -3.61 5.63
C HIS A 171 -8.92 -4.92 6.30
N SER A 172 -8.47 -6.12 5.93
CA SER A 172 -8.62 -7.26 6.85
C SER A 172 -7.68 -7.17 8.05
N MET A 173 -6.72 -6.25 8.00
CA MET A 173 -5.65 -6.07 8.98
C MET A 173 -5.68 -4.65 9.55
N GLY A 174 -5.25 -4.51 10.80
CA GLY A 174 -5.13 -3.25 11.51
C GLY A 174 -6.45 -2.62 11.93
N ARG A 175 -6.33 -1.36 12.32
CA ARG A 175 -7.39 -0.52 12.87
C ARG A 175 -7.19 0.94 12.51
N CYS A 176 -8.27 1.71 12.63
CA CYS A 176 -8.24 3.16 12.65
C CYS A 176 -7.99 3.68 14.07
N HIS A 177 -7.44 4.89 14.16
CA HIS A 177 -7.25 5.61 15.41
C HIS A 177 -7.76 7.05 15.26
N SER A 178 -8.51 7.50 16.25
CA SER A 178 -9.18 8.81 16.25
C SER A 178 -8.19 9.98 16.23
N ASP A 179 -7.04 9.84 16.89
CA ASP A 179 -5.94 10.83 16.90
C ASP A 179 -5.17 10.92 15.57
N ARG A 180 -5.28 9.92 14.69
CA ARG A 180 -4.57 9.86 13.40
C ARG A 180 -5.49 10.22 12.23
N SER A 181 -6.63 9.55 12.16
CA SER A 181 -7.54 9.60 11.00
C SER A 181 -8.90 10.23 11.33
N GLY A 182 -9.18 10.47 12.62
CA GLY A 182 -10.51 10.80 13.09
C GLY A 182 -11.45 9.60 13.20
N PHE A 183 -11.14 8.44 12.61
CA PHE A 183 -11.92 7.20 12.70
C PHE A 183 -11.37 6.28 13.80
N GLU A 184 -12.21 5.43 14.40
CA GLU A 184 -11.79 4.51 15.47
C GLU A 184 -12.16 3.04 15.17
N GLY A 185 -11.29 2.11 15.55
CA GLY A 185 -11.58 0.67 15.64
C GLY A 185 -11.00 -0.23 14.52
N PRO A 186 -10.89 -1.55 14.77
CA PRO A 186 -10.36 -2.54 13.82
C PRO A 186 -11.35 -2.94 12.74
N TRP A 187 -10.85 -3.47 11.62
CA TRP A 187 -11.64 -4.04 10.50
C TRP A 187 -11.95 -5.53 10.51
N SER A 188 -11.50 -6.20 11.55
CA SER A 188 -11.54 -7.64 11.69
C SER A 188 -11.43 -7.95 13.17
N VAL A 189 -11.99 -9.08 13.61
CA VAL A 189 -11.73 -9.59 14.97
C VAL A 189 -10.32 -10.18 15.11
N THR A 190 -9.62 -10.36 13.98
CA THR A 190 -8.19 -10.74 13.95
C THR A 190 -7.40 -9.75 13.10
N PRO A 191 -7.15 -8.53 13.59
CA PRO A 191 -6.51 -7.44 12.84
C PRO A 191 -5.02 -7.70 12.53
N THR A 192 -4.41 -8.72 13.11
CA THR A 192 -3.02 -9.14 12.81
C THR A 192 -2.94 -10.33 11.87
N LYS A 193 -4.06 -10.70 11.21
CA LYS A 193 -4.13 -11.83 10.28
C LYS A 193 -4.70 -11.41 8.93
N PHE A 194 -3.98 -11.75 7.86
CA PHE A 194 -4.50 -11.64 6.51
C PHE A 194 -5.65 -12.63 6.32
N SER A 195 -6.84 -12.13 5.92
CA SER A 195 -8.03 -12.98 5.82
C SER A 195 -9.09 -12.40 4.89
N ASN A 196 -10.15 -13.16 4.66
CA ASN A 196 -11.32 -12.68 3.91
C ASN A 196 -12.40 -12.05 4.81
N GLN A 197 -12.13 -11.79 6.11
CA GLN A 197 -13.14 -11.27 7.03
C GLN A 197 -13.71 -9.91 6.57
N TYR A 198 -12.84 -9.02 6.09
CA TYR A 198 -13.25 -7.71 5.55
C TYR A 198 -14.33 -7.84 4.45
N TYR A 199 -14.19 -8.80 3.54
CA TYR A 199 -15.19 -9.00 2.49
C TYR A 199 -16.51 -9.58 3.01
N LYS A 200 -16.48 -10.34 4.11
CA LYS A 200 -17.68 -10.87 4.75
C LYS A 200 -18.55 -9.75 5.36
N LEU A 201 -17.97 -8.58 5.65
CA LEU A 201 -18.70 -7.40 6.16
C LEU A 201 -19.84 -6.96 5.23
N THR A 202 -19.74 -7.26 3.93
CA THR A 202 -20.79 -6.95 2.93
C THR A 202 -22.10 -7.71 3.14
N LYS A 203 -22.12 -8.72 4.02
CA LYS A 203 -23.30 -9.54 4.31
C LYS A 203 -24.16 -9.00 5.45
N PHE A 204 -23.64 -8.07 6.25
CA PHE A 204 -24.33 -7.53 7.42
C PHE A 204 -25.09 -6.25 7.09
N LYS A 205 -26.08 -5.93 7.93
CA LYS A 205 -26.75 -4.63 7.94
C LYS A 205 -25.97 -3.68 8.85
N TRP A 206 -25.84 -2.43 8.43
CA TRP A 206 -25.02 -1.45 9.13
C TRP A 206 -25.87 -0.26 9.53
N GLU A 207 -25.65 0.23 10.75
CA GLU A 207 -26.35 1.38 11.32
C GLU A 207 -25.37 2.48 11.68
N LYS A 208 -25.82 3.73 11.65
CA LYS A 208 -24.93 4.85 11.98
C LYS A 208 -24.57 4.79 13.47
N LYS A 209 -23.27 4.76 13.77
CA LYS A 209 -22.73 4.81 15.14
C LYS A 209 -22.98 6.20 15.73
N PRO A 210 -23.62 6.31 16.90
CA PRO A 210 -23.80 7.58 17.60
C PRO A 210 -22.49 7.94 18.32
N TRP A 211 -21.72 8.89 17.79
CA TRP A 211 -20.46 9.34 18.38
C TRP A 211 -20.04 10.72 17.83
N GLN A 212 -18.93 11.29 18.31
CA GLN A 212 -18.52 12.68 18.03
C GLN A 212 -17.56 12.87 16.84
N GLY A 213 -17.04 11.79 16.25
CA GLY A 213 -16.14 11.88 15.08
C GLY A 213 -16.87 11.80 13.72
N PRO A 214 -16.13 11.59 12.61
CA PRO A 214 -16.68 11.42 11.27
C PRO A 214 -17.78 10.34 11.18
N ILE A 215 -18.63 10.38 10.16
CA ILE A 215 -19.80 9.48 10.06
C ILE A 215 -19.38 8.02 10.11
N GLN A 216 -19.79 7.35 11.20
CA GLN A 216 -19.47 5.97 11.52
C GLN A 216 -20.60 4.97 11.42
N PHE A 217 -20.26 3.70 11.18
CA PHE A 217 -21.21 2.59 11.14
C PHE A 217 -20.83 1.48 12.12
N LYS A 218 -21.85 0.88 12.75
CA LYS A 218 -21.78 -0.29 13.63
C LYS A 218 -22.80 -1.35 13.21
N ASN A 219 -22.64 -2.57 13.69
CA ASN A 219 -23.61 -3.66 13.53
C ASN A 219 -23.80 -4.32 14.90
N GLU A 220 -25.06 -4.47 15.33
CA GLU A 220 -25.39 -5.01 16.66
C GLU A 220 -25.09 -6.52 16.78
N ASP A 221 -25.22 -7.29 15.70
CA ASP A 221 -25.02 -8.75 15.68
C ASP A 221 -23.54 -9.16 15.86
N LEU A 222 -22.60 -8.27 15.54
CA LEU A 222 -21.17 -8.45 15.81
C LEU A 222 -20.82 -8.12 17.27
N GLY A 223 -21.80 -7.64 18.05
CA GLY A 223 -21.65 -7.16 19.42
C GLY A 223 -21.01 -5.76 19.49
N GLU A 224 -21.32 -5.01 20.55
CA GLU A 224 -20.41 -3.97 21.05
C GLU A 224 -19.26 -4.65 21.79
N VAL A 225 -18.47 -5.41 21.07
CA VAL A 225 -17.04 -5.41 21.41
C VAL A 225 -16.56 -4.05 20.95
N ASP A 226 -15.78 -3.34 21.75
CA ASP A 226 -15.05 -2.12 21.36
C ASP A 226 -14.08 -2.34 20.15
N ASP A 227 -14.22 -3.48 19.47
CA ASP A 227 -13.37 -4.11 18.47
C ASP A 227 -14.23 -4.76 17.34
N ALA A 228 -14.53 -4.03 16.24
CA ALA A 228 -14.82 -4.45 14.82
C ALA A 228 -16.00 -3.67 14.12
N PRO A 229 -16.17 -3.64 12.76
CA PRO A 229 -15.77 -2.47 11.96
C PRO A 229 -16.70 -1.85 10.92
N TYR A 230 -16.34 -0.61 10.64
CA TYR A 230 -16.65 0.23 9.49
C TYR A 230 -16.58 -0.25 8.03
N ARG A 231 -17.44 0.38 7.19
CA ARG A 231 -17.19 0.59 5.74
C ARG A 231 -17.91 1.82 5.14
N TYR A 232 -17.34 2.28 4.02
CA TYR A 232 -17.79 3.37 3.13
C TYR A 232 -19.27 3.29 2.71
N GLY A 233 -19.90 4.46 2.65
CA GLY A 233 -21.32 4.67 2.35
C GLY A 233 -21.75 4.21 0.95
N ALA A 234 -22.86 3.45 0.93
CA ALA A 234 -23.71 3.30 -0.24
C ALA A 234 -25.03 4.03 0.06
N HIS A 235 -25.21 5.22 -0.50
CA HIS A 235 -26.52 5.86 -0.53
C HIS A 235 -27.44 5.05 -1.46
N ARG A 236 -28.61 4.63 -0.96
CA ARG A 236 -29.71 4.20 -1.83
C ARG A 236 -30.42 5.46 -2.33
N GLY A 237 -30.23 5.75 -3.61
CA GLY A 237 -30.95 6.80 -4.32
C GLY A 237 -30.36 7.00 -5.71
N GLN A 238 -30.87 6.23 -6.68
CA GLN A 238 -30.57 6.27 -8.13
C GLN A 238 -29.25 5.62 -8.58
N GLY A 239 -29.37 4.60 -9.44
CA GLY A 239 -28.27 4.02 -10.24
C GLY A 239 -27.30 3.11 -9.48
N VAL A 240 -27.55 1.80 -9.48
CA VAL A 240 -26.57 0.79 -9.05
C VAL A 240 -25.65 0.44 -10.24
N PRO A 241 -24.33 0.69 -10.22
CA PRO A 241 -23.42 0.06 -11.17
C PRO A 241 -22.92 -1.30 -10.61
N PRO A 242 -22.53 -2.24 -11.48
CA PRO A 242 -22.52 -3.66 -11.17
C PRO A 242 -21.21 -4.10 -10.50
N LEU A 243 -21.03 -3.87 -9.19
CA LEU A 243 -19.96 -4.54 -8.42
C LEU A 243 -20.43 -5.82 -7.72
N ARG A 244 -21.68 -6.22 -7.93
CA ARG A 244 -22.25 -7.48 -7.41
C ARG A 244 -21.83 -8.74 -8.18
N GLN A 245 -21.26 -8.60 -9.39
CA GLN A 245 -20.94 -9.76 -10.25
C GLN A 245 -19.51 -10.30 -10.09
N GLU A 246 -18.53 -9.52 -9.63
CA GLU A 246 -17.13 -9.98 -9.61
C GLU A 246 -16.70 -10.77 -8.36
N VAL A 247 -17.52 -10.77 -7.30
CA VAL A 247 -17.30 -11.58 -6.09
C VAL A 247 -17.54 -13.09 -6.35
N ARG A 248 -17.92 -13.48 -7.58
CA ARG A 248 -18.12 -14.89 -7.96
C ARG A 248 -16.84 -15.64 -8.34
N ARG A 249 -15.71 -14.97 -8.57
CA ARG A 249 -14.43 -15.64 -8.91
C ARG A 249 -13.57 -15.75 -7.64
N GLY A 250 -13.46 -16.97 -7.12
CA GLY A 250 -12.92 -17.30 -5.80
C GLY A 250 -11.52 -16.76 -5.44
N PRO A 251 -11.11 -16.96 -4.16
CA PRO A 251 -10.04 -16.22 -3.47
C PRO A 251 -8.64 -16.29 -4.11
N ARG A 252 -8.34 -17.30 -4.93
CA ARG A 252 -7.01 -17.47 -5.55
C ARG A 252 -6.67 -16.40 -6.59
N GLY A 253 -7.68 -15.80 -7.23
CA GLY A 253 -7.48 -14.72 -8.22
C GLY A 253 -7.26 -13.34 -7.58
N VAL A 254 -7.88 -13.10 -6.43
CA VAL A 254 -7.80 -11.84 -5.67
C VAL A 254 -6.48 -11.75 -4.88
N LEU A 255 -5.99 -12.87 -4.33
CA LEU A 255 -4.72 -12.94 -3.60
C LEU A 255 -3.50 -12.57 -4.48
N ARG A 256 -3.46 -12.99 -5.75
CA ARG A 256 -2.37 -12.61 -6.68
C ARG A 256 -2.38 -11.11 -7.02
N ARG A 257 -3.51 -10.41 -6.83
CA ARG A 257 -3.70 -8.98 -7.19
C ARG A 257 -3.49 -7.99 -6.04
N LEU A 258 -3.71 -8.41 -4.80
CA LEU A 258 -3.31 -7.64 -3.62
C LEU A 258 -1.78 -7.44 -3.56
N CYS A 259 -1.04 -8.53 -3.82
CA CYS A 259 0.42 -8.46 -4.00
C CYS A 259 0.87 -7.65 -5.21
N LYS A 260 -0.02 -7.52 -6.22
CA LYS A 260 0.21 -6.64 -7.34
C LYS A 260 0.06 -5.19 -6.94
N GLY A 261 -0.89 -4.74 -6.12
CA GLY A 261 -1.05 -3.30 -5.82
C GLY A 261 0.21 -2.59 -5.27
N VAL A 262 0.94 -3.22 -4.34
CA VAL A 262 2.24 -2.71 -3.81
C VAL A 262 3.36 -2.77 -4.88
N CYS A 263 3.24 -3.67 -5.86
CA CYS A 263 4.24 -3.91 -6.91
C CYS A 263 3.85 -3.34 -8.30
N GLU A 264 2.60 -2.93 -8.51
CA GLU A 264 1.99 -2.52 -9.78
C GLU A 264 1.89 -1.01 -9.90
N ALA A 265 1.90 -0.24 -8.81
CA ALA A 265 2.31 1.17 -8.90
C ALA A 265 3.69 1.28 -9.57
N ASP A 266 4.59 0.32 -9.28
CA ASP A 266 5.93 0.22 -9.88
C ASP A 266 5.91 -0.46 -11.28
N ARG A 267 4.93 -1.33 -11.61
CA ARG A 267 4.77 -1.90 -12.97
C ARG A 267 3.99 -0.99 -13.93
N ALA A 268 3.06 -0.15 -13.47
CA ALA A 268 2.37 0.84 -14.29
C ALA A 268 3.39 1.83 -14.86
N GLY A 269 4.27 2.35 -14.00
CA GLY A 269 5.41 3.17 -14.43
C GLY A 269 6.42 2.43 -15.32
N ARG A 270 6.60 1.10 -15.19
CA ARG A 270 7.48 0.32 -16.10
C ARG A 270 6.80 -0.09 -17.41
N ARG A 271 5.49 -0.34 -17.44
CA ARG A 271 4.69 -0.54 -18.66
C ARG A 271 4.66 0.74 -19.48
N ALA A 272 4.45 1.89 -18.84
CA ALA A 272 4.58 3.20 -19.49
C ALA A 272 5.99 3.39 -20.09
N ARG A 273 7.05 3.05 -19.35
CA ARG A 273 8.45 3.12 -19.86
C ARG A 273 8.75 2.16 -21.01
N ARG A 274 8.15 0.97 -21.05
CA ARG A 274 8.33 0.00 -22.15
C ARG A 274 7.54 0.40 -23.39
N GLN A 275 6.33 0.92 -23.21
CA GLN A 275 5.48 1.40 -24.29
C GLN A 275 6.03 2.68 -24.93
N VAL A 276 6.62 3.58 -24.15
CA VAL A 276 7.32 4.78 -24.68
C VAL A 276 8.61 4.42 -25.41
N ARG A 277 9.34 3.38 -24.99
CA ARG A 277 10.56 2.92 -25.68
C ARG A 277 10.26 2.12 -26.95
N GLU A 278 9.24 1.27 -26.93
CA GLU A 278 8.75 0.57 -28.13
C GLU A 278 8.13 1.55 -29.14
N CYS A 279 7.47 2.64 -28.69
CA CYS A 279 7.03 3.71 -29.59
C CYS A 279 8.20 4.57 -30.10
N ALA A 280 9.24 4.83 -29.29
CA ALA A 280 10.41 5.60 -29.72
C ALA A 280 11.30 4.83 -30.71
N ASP A 281 11.44 3.51 -30.55
CA ASP A 281 12.22 2.66 -31.46
C ASP A 281 11.47 2.43 -32.79
N VAL A 282 10.13 2.41 -32.77
CA VAL A 282 9.28 2.36 -33.98
C VAL A 282 9.26 3.71 -34.72
N LEU A 283 9.40 4.83 -34.00
CA LEU A 283 9.46 6.18 -34.60
C LEU A 283 10.88 6.59 -35.04
N ALA A 284 11.93 5.95 -34.51
CA ALA A 284 13.33 6.21 -34.89
C ALA A 284 13.88 5.27 -35.99
N GLY A 285 13.13 4.23 -36.38
CA GLY A 285 13.56 3.23 -37.37
C GLY A 285 13.07 3.44 -38.81
N GLY A 286 12.22 4.42 -39.08
CA GLY A 286 11.61 4.65 -40.39
C GLY A 286 12.30 5.74 -41.19
N GLY A 287 13.52 5.49 -41.69
CA GLY A 287 14.22 6.48 -42.52
C GLY A 287 15.59 6.05 -43.03
N ARG A 288 15.65 5.09 -43.95
CA ARG A 288 16.70 5.06 -44.96
C ARG A 288 16.06 4.99 -46.34
N GLN A 289 16.40 6.00 -47.13
CA GLN A 289 16.06 6.17 -48.53
C GLN A 289 16.55 4.97 -49.34
N GLU A 290 15.67 4.36 -50.13
CA GLU A 290 16.07 3.59 -51.30
C GLU A 290 16.33 4.58 -52.44
N GLY A 291 17.61 4.69 -52.80
CA GLY A 291 18.06 5.33 -54.03
C GLY A 291 18.99 4.38 -54.77
N ALA A 292 18.77 4.29 -56.09
CA ALA A 292 19.60 3.66 -57.12
C ALA A 292 19.56 2.12 -57.24
N GLY A 293 18.58 1.65 -58.02
CA GLY A 293 18.72 0.44 -58.83
C GLY A 293 18.95 0.85 -60.28
N GLY A 294 20.18 0.69 -60.77
CA GLY A 294 20.53 0.80 -62.18
C GLY A 294 21.33 -0.43 -62.61
N GLN A 295 20.72 -1.28 -63.42
CA GLN A 295 21.33 -2.22 -64.36
C GLN A 295 20.28 -2.57 -65.42
N GLU A 296 20.34 -1.90 -66.58
CA GLU A 296 20.65 -2.48 -67.90
C GLU A 296 21.00 -1.35 -68.88
#